data_AF-H3ALD7-F1
#
_entry.id   AF-H3ALD7-F1
#
_cell.length_a   1.000
_cell.length_b   1.000
_cell.length_c   1.000
_cell.angle_alpha   90.00
_cell.angle_beta   90.00
_cell.angle_gamma   90.00
#
_symmetry.space_group_name_H-M   'P 1'
#
loop_
_entity.id
_entity.type
_entity.pdbx_description
1 polymer ?
#
loop_
_entity_poly.entity_id
_entity_poly.type
_entity_poly.pdbx_seq_one_letter_code
_entity_poly.pdbx_strand_id
1 'polypeptide(L)'
;VQLDFFGDKMIDEMLDDQRQQQILKRNAQVEKNCDVLKRFIDIVCLLGRQELSFHAHDESATSLNRGNYVEMAHFLSRYDDRLATHLSTASSVFTGLSNHIQNDIVQSVSAIILDFIKKELSAAPFVAIMVDETSDISLHSQASVVFRYVDEDGKAQEQFVGFKDISADRSAKALADMVFKYLEEFQCGNKLVAQHDGAAIMSGEVSGLQARVRIIDHVVGQMNVQFSAMDHLGFLSLTDGDVIPTYTRKFPQEAFNCLINSYREHFDAVCLKNELITFYARDEFPRRNAAEIMLCLKKRHLHIAFSELCKLCGLRSTTREQRLSGLALLSIEKGIIQKLQEKGSEFYDAVISEFTKKTHRLDFQFR
;
A
#
# COMPACT_ATOMS: atom_id res chain seq x y z
N VAL A 1 -31.13 -53.19 40.67
CA VAL A 1 -30.15 -52.65 39.70
C VAL A 1 -29.87 -51.23 40.12
N GLN A 2 -28.72 -51.00 40.72
CA GLN A 2 -28.25 -49.68 41.15
C GLN A 2 -27.95 -48.84 39.90
N LEU A 3 -28.63 -47.71 39.75
CA LEU A 3 -28.39 -46.74 38.68
C LEU A 3 -27.29 -45.77 39.12
N ASP A 4 -26.05 -46.25 39.19
CA ASP A 4 -24.86 -45.42 39.40
C ASP A 4 -24.39 -44.83 38.05
N PHE A 5 -25.27 -44.12 37.33
CA PHE A 5 -24.97 -43.68 35.95
C PHE A 5 -24.94 -42.18 35.67
N PHE A 6 -25.04 -41.33 36.68
CA PHE A 6 -24.72 -39.91 36.51
C PHE A 6 -23.88 -39.45 37.70
N GLY A 7 -22.66 -38.98 37.44
CA GLY A 7 -21.84 -38.35 38.48
C GLY A 7 -22.56 -37.15 39.10
N ASP A 8 -22.13 -36.73 40.29
CA ASP A 8 -22.77 -35.74 41.17
C ASP A 8 -23.06 -34.34 40.56
N LYS A 9 -22.76 -34.09 39.29
CA LYS A 9 -23.03 -32.83 38.59
C LYS A 9 -24.09 -32.99 37.50
N MET A 10 -25.02 -32.04 37.42
CA MET A 10 -26.01 -32.01 36.35
C MET A 10 -25.36 -31.77 34.98
N ILE A 11 -25.90 -32.40 33.92
CA ILE A 11 -25.36 -32.28 32.56
C ILE A 11 -25.34 -30.82 32.09
N ASP A 12 -26.36 -30.04 32.44
CA ASP A 12 -26.43 -28.62 32.09
C ASP A 12 -25.30 -27.81 32.75
N GLU A 13 -24.97 -28.09 34.01
CA GLU A 13 -23.82 -27.50 34.71
C GLU A 13 -22.49 -27.91 34.07
N MET A 14 -22.36 -29.18 33.64
CA MET A 14 -21.17 -29.65 32.93
C MET A 14 -21.00 -29.00 31.55
N LEU A 15 -22.10 -28.78 30.82
CA LEU A 15 -22.09 -28.11 29.51
C LEU A 15 -21.76 -26.62 29.65
N ASP A 16 -22.28 -25.94 30.67
CA ASP A 16 -21.94 -24.54 30.96
C ASP A 16 -20.49 -24.40 31.44
N ASP A 17 -20.00 -25.27 32.33
CA ASP A 17 -18.60 -25.31 32.76
C ASP A 17 -17.66 -25.53 31.54
N GLN A 18 -18.01 -26.48 30.65
CA GLN A 18 -17.24 -26.73 29.42
C GLN A 18 -17.27 -25.53 28.47
N ARG A 19 -18.42 -24.88 28.30
CA ARG A 19 -18.55 -23.69 27.46
C ARG A 19 -17.71 -22.53 28.00
N GLN A 20 -17.75 -22.29 29.31
CA GLN A 20 -16.92 -21.28 29.96
C GLN A 20 -15.43 -21.58 29.80
N GLN A 21 -15.00 -22.84 30.01
CA GLN A 21 -13.61 -23.24 29.79
C GLN A 21 -13.16 -23.07 28.34
N GLN A 22 -14.03 -23.33 27.36
CA GLN A 22 -13.74 -23.09 25.94
C GLN A 22 -13.59 -21.60 25.63
N ILE A 23 -14.44 -20.73 26.20
CA ILE A 23 -14.33 -19.27 26.06
C ILE A 23 -13.01 -18.77 26.66
N LEU A 24 -12.66 -19.23 27.87
CA LEU A 24 -11.41 -18.85 28.53
C LEU A 24 -10.17 -19.27 27.72
N LYS A 25 -10.13 -20.52 27.25
CA LYS A 25 -9.03 -21.01 26.39
C LYS A 25 -8.93 -20.22 25.09
N ARG A 26 -10.06 -19.87 24.49
CA ARG A 26 -10.11 -19.06 23.27
C ARG A 26 -9.61 -17.64 23.51
N ASN A 27 -10.09 -16.96 24.55
CA ASN A 27 -9.68 -15.58 24.86
C ASN A 27 -8.18 -15.52 25.22
N ALA A 28 -7.65 -16.51 25.92
CA ALA A 28 -6.21 -16.63 26.15
C ALA A 28 -5.40 -16.85 24.85
N GLN A 29 -5.95 -17.57 23.87
CA GLN A 29 -5.33 -17.72 22.56
C GLN A 29 -5.37 -16.41 21.75
N VAL A 30 -6.47 -15.66 21.81
CA VAL A 30 -6.61 -14.34 21.20
C VAL A 30 -5.55 -13.40 21.77
N GLU A 31 -5.38 -13.36 23.09
CA GLU A 31 -4.37 -12.53 23.74
C GLU A 31 -2.95 -12.86 23.28
N LYS A 32 -2.61 -14.16 23.19
CA LYS A 32 -1.32 -14.61 22.62
C LYS A 32 -1.14 -14.17 21.18
N ASN A 33 -2.16 -14.32 20.34
CA ASN A 33 -2.10 -13.92 18.93
C ASN A 33 -1.91 -12.41 18.80
N CYS A 34 -2.62 -11.60 19.59
CA CYS A 34 -2.47 -10.15 19.63
C CYS A 34 -1.06 -9.73 20.04
N ASP A 35 -0.49 -10.36 21.08
CA ASP A 35 0.88 -10.07 21.53
C ASP A 35 1.93 -10.37 20.45
N VAL A 36 1.81 -11.52 19.77
CA VAL A 36 2.68 -11.89 18.65
C VAL A 36 2.49 -10.94 17.46
N LEU A 37 1.26 -10.52 17.16
CA LEU A 37 0.96 -9.59 16.07
C LEU A 37 1.70 -8.26 16.21
N LYS A 38 1.98 -7.80 17.44
CA LYS A 38 2.81 -6.60 17.70
C LYS A 38 4.19 -6.70 17.05
N ARG A 39 4.83 -7.88 17.08
CA ARG A 39 6.16 -8.10 16.46
C ARG A 39 6.08 -7.97 14.95
N PHE A 40 5.02 -8.51 14.35
CA PHE A 40 4.81 -8.39 12.91
C PHE A 40 4.50 -6.95 12.49
N ILE A 41 3.73 -6.20 13.30
CA ILE A 41 3.52 -4.75 13.11
C ILE A 41 4.85 -4.00 13.13
N ASP A 42 5.73 -4.31 14.09
CA ASP A 42 7.06 -3.68 14.19
C ASP A 42 7.93 -3.98 12.96
N ILE A 43 7.92 -5.22 12.46
CA ILE A 43 8.64 -5.58 11.24
C ILE A 43 8.11 -4.76 10.06
N VAL A 44 6.78 -4.67 9.88
CA VAL A 44 6.18 -3.87 8.80
C VAL A 44 6.58 -2.41 8.90
N CYS A 45 6.50 -1.81 10.09
CA CYS A 45 6.86 -0.41 10.32
C CYS A 45 8.34 -0.17 10.05
N LEU A 46 9.21 -1.09 10.48
CA LEU A 46 10.65 -1.02 10.25
C LEU A 46 10.98 -1.07 8.75
N LEU A 47 10.46 -2.07 8.04
CA LEU A 47 10.72 -2.24 6.61
C LEU A 47 10.20 -1.05 5.80
N GLY A 48 9.00 -0.55 6.12
CA GLY A 48 8.44 0.65 5.49
C GLY A 48 9.32 1.88 5.71
N ARG A 49 9.70 2.17 6.96
CA ARG A 49 10.55 3.32 7.30
C ARG A 49 11.94 3.26 6.63
N GLN A 50 12.48 2.06 6.47
CA GLN A 50 13.78 1.83 5.84
C GLN A 50 13.68 1.64 4.31
N GLU A 51 12.48 1.74 3.72
CA GLU A 51 12.24 1.53 2.29
C GLU A 51 12.74 0.17 1.79
N LEU A 52 12.72 -0.84 2.66
CA LEU A 52 13.19 -2.18 2.35
C LEU A 52 12.07 -3.00 1.71
N SER A 53 12.42 -3.80 0.71
CA SER A 53 11.49 -4.76 0.12
C SER A 53 11.02 -5.75 1.17
N PHE A 54 9.73 -6.09 1.15
CA PHE A 54 9.17 -7.06 2.10
C PHE A 54 9.44 -8.50 1.65
N HIS A 55 9.37 -8.72 0.34
CA HIS A 55 9.40 -10.04 -0.29
C HIS A 55 10.72 -10.33 -0.99
N ALA A 56 10.99 -11.63 -1.18
CA ALA A 56 11.95 -12.14 -2.15
C ALA A 56 11.22 -12.89 -3.29
N HIS A 57 11.99 -13.37 -4.27
CA HIS A 57 11.47 -14.12 -5.42
C HIS A 57 10.89 -15.49 -5.02
N ASP A 58 11.45 -16.12 -3.98
CA ASP A 58 11.00 -17.40 -3.43
C ASP A 58 10.96 -17.32 -1.90
N GLU A 59 9.77 -17.44 -1.32
CA GLU A 59 9.54 -17.44 0.13
C GLU A 59 9.36 -18.86 0.69
N SER A 60 9.62 -19.89 -0.12
CA SER A 60 9.56 -21.28 0.29
C SER A 60 10.55 -21.58 1.42
N ALA A 61 10.24 -22.58 2.25
CA ALA A 61 11.10 -22.97 3.37
C ALA A 61 12.51 -23.42 2.94
N THR A 62 12.69 -23.79 1.67
CA THR A 62 13.95 -24.21 1.06
C THR A 62 14.75 -23.05 0.44
N SER A 63 14.15 -21.85 0.36
CA SER A 63 14.82 -20.68 -0.20
C SER A 63 15.92 -20.18 0.73
N LEU A 64 17.06 -19.81 0.15
CA LEU A 64 18.17 -19.16 0.85
C LEU A 64 17.87 -17.71 1.23
N ASN A 65 16.88 -17.09 0.58
CA ASN A 65 16.42 -15.74 0.88
C ASN A 65 14.90 -15.69 0.73
N ARG A 66 14.18 -15.77 1.86
CA ARG A 66 12.71 -15.76 1.92
C ARG A 66 12.11 -14.35 1.98
N GLY A 67 12.92 -13.31 1.77
CA GLY A 67 12.50 -11.92 1.85
C GLY A 67 12.67 -11.34 3.25
N ASN A 68 12.83 -10.02 3.31
CA ASN A 68 13.20 -9.33 4.55
C ASN A 68 12.14 -9.50 5.64
N TYR A 69 10.85 -9.56 5.30
CA TYR A 69 9.79 -9.75 6.30
C TYR A 69 9.91 -11.10 7.02
N VAL A 70 10.04 -12.18 6.25
CA VAL A 70 10.13 -13.55 6.79
C VAL A 70 11.44 -13.74 7.55
N GLU A 71 12.55 -13.28 6.99
CA GLU A 71 13.86 -13.40 7.64
C GLU A 71 13.96 -12.54 8.90
N MET A 72 13.33 -11.36 8.94
CA MET A 72 13.27 -10.54 10.15
C MET A 72 12.44 -11.21 11.26
N ALA A 73 11.32 -11.86 10.90
CA ALA A 73 10.53 -12.63 11.87
C ALA A 73 11.34 -13.80 12.47
N HIS A 74 12.08 -14.54 11.64
CA HIS A 74 12.98 -15.60 12.11
C HIS A 74 14.22 -15.08 12.85
N PHE A 75 14.66 -13.86 12.56
CA PHE A 75 15.73 -13.21 13.31
C PHE A 75 15.24 -12.82 14.72
N LEU A 76 14.08 -12.15 14.81
CA LEU A 76 13.48 -11.75 16.08
C LEU A 76 13.13 -12.96 16.95
N SER A 77 12.68 -14.07 16.35
CA SER A 77 12.36 -15.28 17.11
C SER A 77 13.55 -15.91 17.83
N ARG A 78 14.80 -15.56 17.48
CA ARG A 78 15.98 -16.04 18.23
C ARG A 78 16.10 -15.38 19.61
N TYR A 79 15.42 -14.26 19.82
CA TYR A 79 15.46 -13.45 21.03
C TYR A 79 14.09 -13.30 21.69
N ASP A 80 13.01 -13.69 21.02
CA ASP A 80 11.63 -13.67 21.53
C ASP A 80 11.05 -15.08 21.57
N ASP A 81 11.03 -15.69 22.75
CA ASP A 81 10.54 -17.04 22.99
C ASP A 81 9.06 -17.22 22.60
N ARG A 82 8.25 -16.16 22.72
CA ARG A 82 6.83 -16.21 22.36
C ARG A 82 6.68 -16.27 20.86
N LEU A 83 7.44 -15.46 20.13
CA LEU A 83 7.47 -15.51 18.67
C LEU A 83 8.05 -16.83 18.16
N ALA A 84 9.13 -17.34 18.77
CA ALA A 84 9.68 -18.67 18.44
C ALA A 84 8.65 -19.78 18.64
N THR A 85 7.99 -19.79 19.80
CA THR A 85 6.93 -20.76 20.10
C THR A 85 5.83 -20.65 19.05
N HIS A 86 5.33 -19.45 18.78
CA HIS A 86 4.30 -19.20 17.77
C HIS A 86 4.71 -19.73 16.39
N LEU A 87 5.89 -19.39 15.88
CA LEU A 87 6.36 -19.84 14.57
C LEU A 87 6.50 -21.37 14.48
N SER A 88 6.85 -22.04 15.59
CA SER A 88 6.98 -23.50 15.64
C SER A 88 5.64 -24.24 15.76
N THR A 89 4.64 -23.64 16.42
CA THR A 89 3.33 -24.24 16.68
C THR A 89 2.21 -23.60 15.88
N ALA A 90 2.52 -22.68 14.97
CA ALA A 90 1.54 -21.91 14.22
C ALA A 90 0.56 -22.85 13.52
N SER A 91 -0.72 -22.64 13.77
CA SER A 91 -1.76 -23.35 13.02
C SER A 91 -1.86 -22.79 11.61
N SER A 92 -2.55 -23.50 10.71
CA SER A 92 -2.86 -22.99 9.37
C SER A 92 -3.72 -21.70 9.38
N VAL A 93 -4.27 -21.30 10.53
CA VAL A 93 -5.18 -20.15 10.67
C VAL A 93 -4.42 -18.83 10.80
N PHE A 94 -3.38 -18.77 11.64
CA PHE A 94 -2.56 -17.57 11.82
C PHE A 94 -1.09 -17.95 11.94
N THR A 95 -0.36 -17.78 10.83
CA THR A 95 1.09 -17.97 10.75
C THR A 95 1.87 -16.67 10.90
N GLY A 96 1.22 -15.52 10.72
CA GLY A 96 1.87 -14.20 10.67
C GLY A 96 2.71 -13.93 9.41
N LEU A 97 3.16 -14.99 8.72
CA LEU A 97 4.13 -14.92 7.61
C LEU A 97 3.50 -14.76 6.23
N SER A 98 2.23 -15.14 6.04
CA SER A 98 1.60 -15.12 4.72
C SER A 98 1.48 -13.71 4.13
N ASN A 99 1.59 -13.61 2.80
CA ASN A 99 1.46 -12.34 2.08
C ASN A 99 0.11 -11.63 2.31
N HIS A 100 -0.95 -12.40 2.55
CA HIS A 100 -2.25 -11.83 2.92
C HIS A 100 -2.22 -11.16 4.29
N ILE A 101 -1.57 -11.78 5.29
CA ILE A 101 -1.43 -11.17 6.63
C ILE A 101 -0.52 -9.94 6.56
N GLN A 102 0.59 -10.02 5.84
CA GLN A 102 1.49 -8.87 5.64
C GLN A 102 0.75 -7.67 5.05
N ASN A 103 0.00 -7.88 3.97
CA ASN A 103 -0.83 -6.84 3.35
C ASN A 103 -1.86 -6.30 4.32
N ASP A 104 -2.43 -7.18 5.14
CA ASP A 104 -3.43 -6.75 6.08
C ASP A 104 -2.87 -5.82 7.15
N ILE A 105 -1.67 -6.13 7.66
CA ILE A 105 -0.94 -5.29 8.61
C ILE A 105 -0.56 -3.96 7.97
N VAL A 106 -0.01 -3.97 6.76
CA VAL A 106 0.34 -2.74 6.01
C VAL A 106 -0.87 -1.82 5.90
N GLN A 107 -2.02 -2.35 5.49
CA GLN A 107 -3.26 -1.56 5.37
C GLN A 107 -3.75 -1.04 6.72
N SER A 108 -3.67 -1.85 7.79
CA SER A 108 -4.07 -1.43 9.13
C SER A 108 -3.19 -0.30 9.66
N VAL A 109 -1.87 -0.40 9.51
CA VAL A 109 -0.93 0.68 9.87
C VAL A 109 -1.21 1.93 9.05
N SER A 110 -1.44 1.77 7.74
CA SER A 110 -1.77 2.88 6.84
C SER A 110 -3.04 3.61 7.29
N ALA A 111 -4.09 2.88 7.68
CA ALA A 111 -5.33 3.47 8.18
C ALA A 111 -5.11 4.28 9.46
N ILE A 112 -4.25 3.83 10.39
CA ILE A 112 -3.92 4.59 11.59
C ILE A 112 -3.17 5.88 11.27
N ILE A 113 -2.24 5.85 10.30
CA ILE A 113 -1.54 7.06 9.83
C ILE A 113 -2.54 8.03 9.19
N LEU A 114 -3.46 7.54 8.34
CA LEU A 114 -4.48 8.38 7.73
C LEU A 114 -5.44 9.00 8.75
N ASP A 115 -5.82 8.26 9.80
CA ASP A 115 -6.63 8.80 10.91
C ASP A 115 -5.87 9.89 11.70
N PHE A 116 -4.55 9.72 11.87
CA PHE A 116 -3.69 10.74 12.46
C PHE A 116 -3.68 12.02 11.60
N ILE A 117 -3.43 11.90 10.28
CA ILE A 117 -3.45 13.03 9.35
C ILE A 117 -4.82 13.72 9.37
N LYS A 118 -5.90 12.95 9.36
CA LYS A 118 -7.27 13.48 9.42
C LYS A 118 -7.53 14.29 10.69
N LYS A 119 -6.99 13.87 11.83
CA LYS A 119 -7.08 14.64 13.09
C LYS A 119 -6.31 15.95 12.99
N GLU A 120 -5.11 15.95 12.42
CA GLU A 120 -4.33 17.19 12.24
C GLU A 120 -5.03 18.17 11.27
N LEU A 121 -5.59 17.68 10.17
CA LEU A 121 -6.40 18.51 9.25
C LEU A 121 -7.68 19.06 9.90
N SER A 122 -8.27 18.30 10.84
CA SER A 122 -9.42 18.75 11.62
C SER A 122 -9.06 19.84 12.63
N ALA A 123 -7.85 19.85 13.17
CA ALA A 123 -7.34 20.93 14.02
C ALA A 123 -6.93 22.18 13.21
N ALA A 124 -6.40 21.98 12.00
CA ALA A 124 -5.93 23.09 11.17
C ALA A 124 -7.07 24.06 10.77
N PRO A 125 -6.85 25.39 10.79
CA PRO A 125 -7.86 26.36 10.38
C PRO A 125 -8.05 26.40 8.87
N PHE A 126 -6.98 26.15 8.10
CA PHE A 126 -6.97 26.18 6.64
C PHE A 126 -6.19 25.00 6.09
N VAL A 127 -6.63 24.48 4.95
CA VAL A 127 -5.97 23.39 4.24
C VAL A 127 -5.83 23.74 2.76
N ALA A 128 -4.77 23.25 2.14
CA ALA A 128 -4.62 23.18 0.70
C ALA A 128 -4.48 21.71 0.29
N ILE A 129 -4.91 21.38 -0.91
CA ILE A 129 -4.73 20.05 -1.49
C ILE A 129 -3.89 20.19 -2.76
N MET A 130 -2.84 19.39 -2.84
CA MET A 130 -1.95 19.32 -3.98
C MET A 130 -2.16 17.97 -4.65
N VAL A 131 -2.31 18.01 -5.96
CA VAL A 131 -2.54 16.84 -6.80
C VAL A 131 -1.50 16.87 -7.89
N ASP A 132 -0.68 15.83 -7.97
CA ASP A 132 0.32 15.70 -9.02
C ASP A 132 0.15 14.38 -9.77
N GLU A 133 0.23 14.44 -11.10
CA GLU A 133 0.14 13.24 -11.94
C GLU A 133 1.48 12.50 -11.91
N THR A 134 1.46 11.36 -11.26
CA THR A 134 2.56 10.40 -11.27
C THR A 134 2.14 9.23 -12.14
N SER A 135 2.86 9.00 -13.24
CA SER A 135 2.65 7.79 -14.03
C SER A 135 3.12 6.57 -13.23
N ASP A 136 2.20 5.72 -12.78
CA ASP A 136 2.57 4.48 -12.10
C ASP A 136 3.33 3.56 -13.06
N ILE A 137 4.17 2.74 -12.45
CA ILE A 137 4.95 1.65 -13.01
C ILE A 137 4.09 0.84 -14.00
N SER A 138 2.77 0.69 -13.81
CA SER A 138 1.85 -0.06 -14.68
C SER A 138 1.14 0.70 -15.82
N LEU A 139 1.54 1.93 -16.20
CA LEU A 139 0.82 2.82 -17.17
C LEU A 139 -0.52 3.32 -16.65
N HIS A 140 -0.83 3.06 -15.39
CA HIS A 140 -1.95 3.69 -14.76
C HIS A 140 -1.50 5.10 -14.38
N SER A 141 -2.08 6.13 -14.98
CA SER A 141 -1.85 7.47 -14.45
C SER A 141 -2.46 7.50 -13.07
N GLN A 142 -1.62 7.76 -12.08
CA GLN A 142 -2.04 7.96 -10.71
C GLN A 142 -1.87 9.44 -10.38
N ALA A 143 -2.78 9.94 -9.58
CA ALA A 143 -2.61 11.21 -8.90
C ALA A 143 -2.02 10.92 -7.53
N SER A 144 -0.84 11.45 -7.23
CA SER A 144 -0.39 11.59 -5.85
C SER A 144 -1.20 12.71 -5.19
N VAL A 145 -1.72 12.45 -3.99
CA VAL A 145 -2.54 13.42 -3.27
C VAL A 145 -1.84 13.77 -1.97
N VAL A 146 -1.60 15.07 -1.78
CA VAL A 146 -0.92 15.63 -0.62
C VAL A 146 -1.78 16.74 -0.03
N PHE A 147 -2.00 16.72 1.27
CA PHE A 147 -2.57 17.86 1.99
C PHE A 147 -1.48 18.75 2.55
N ARG A 148 -1.68 20.06 2.47
CA ARG A 148 -0.82 21.06 3.09
C ARG A 148 -1.62 21.88 4.10
N TYR A 149 -1.09 22.06 5.29
CA TYR A 149 -1.71 22.85 6.36
C TYR A 149 -0.65 23.47 7.25
N VAL A 150 -1.08 24.33 8.17
CA VAL A 150 -0.23 24.89 9.22
C VAL A 150 -0.60 24.21 10.53
N ASP A 151 0.37 23.63 11.21
CA ASP A 151 0.18 22.99 12.51
C ASP A 151 0.03 24.02 13.64
N GLU A 152 -0.18 23.53 14.87
CA GLU A 152 -0.35 24.37 16.07
C GLU A 152 0.91 25.20 16.40
N ASP A 153 2.09 24.74 15.95
CA ASP A 153 3.37 25.47 16.11
C ASP A 153 3.57 26.55 15.03
N GLY A 154 2.61 26.72 14.10
CA GLY A 154 2.72 27.66 13.00
C GLY A 154 3.63 27.17 11.86
N LYS A 155 3.97 25.87 11.81
CA LYS A 155 4.82 25.30 10.75
C LYS A 155 3.96 24.71 9.64
N ALA A 156 4.40 24.90 8.40
CA ALA A 156 3.79 24.26 7.25
C ALA A 156 4.10 22.76 7.28
N GLN A 157 3.04 21.95 7.20
CA GLN A 157 3.09 20.50 7.07
C GLN A 157 2.55 20.09 5.71
N GLU A 158 3.19 19.11 5.09
CA GLU A 158 2.76 18.46 3.85
C GLU A 158 2.65 16.96 4.12
N GLN A 159 1.46 16.41 3.93
CA GLN A 159 1.11 15.04 4.31
C GLN A 159 0.58 14.28 3.09
N PHE A 160 1.29 13.23 2.70
CA PHE A 160 0.86 12.34 1.64
C PHE A 160 -0.27 11.43 2.15
N VAL A 161 -1.38 11.37 1.40
CA VAL A 161 -2.56 10.58 1.81
C VAL A 161 -2.87 9.42 0.88
N GLY A 162 -2.16 9.28 -0.24
CA GLY A 162 -2.26 8.12 -1.11
C GLY A 162 -2.19 8.46 -2.59
N PHE A 163 -2.23 7.39 -3.38
CA PHE A 163 -2.38 7.48 -4.82
C PHE A 163 -3.83 7.24 -5.22
N LYS A 164 -4.23 7.91 -6.31
CA LYS A 164 -5.52 7.68 -6.93
C LYS A 164 -5.38 7.34 -8.40
N ASP A 165 -5.93 6.21 -8.82
CA ASP A 165 -6.01 5.87 -10.25
C ASP A 165 -6.90 6.87 -11.01
N ILE A 166 -6.29 7.58 -11.96
CA ILE A 166 -6.90 8.54 -12.90
C ILE A 166 -6.74 8.10 -14.36
N SER A 167 -6.38 6.84 -14.60
CA SER A 167 -6.15 6.29 -15.94
C SER A 167 -7.36 6.40 -16.86
N ALA A 168 -8.56 6.25 -16.29
CA ALA A 168 -9.81 6.21 -17.04
C ALA A 168 -10.28 7.59 -17.49
N ASP A 169 -10.03 8.63 -16.69
CA ASP A 169 -10.50 10.00 -16.95
C ASP A 169 -9.59 11.02 -16.26
N ARG A 170 -8.86 11.78 -17.06
CA ARG A 170 -7.97 12.88 -16.63
C ARG A 170 -8.56 14.26 -16.92
N SER A 171 -9.86 14.32 -17.22
CA SER A 171 -10.52 15.59 -17.42
C SER A 171 -10.45 16.41 -16.13
N ALA A 172 -10.36 17.73 -16.30
CA ALA A 172 -10.51 18.70 -15.22
C ALA A 172 -11.65 18.37 -14.25
N LYS A 173 -12.80 17.94 -14.80
CA LYS A 173 -13.97 17.56 -14.01
C LYS A 173 -13.71 16.33 -13.15
N ALA A 174 -13.14 15.26 -13.71
CA ALA A 174 -12.86 14.03 -12.97
C ALA A 174 -11.85 14.27 -11.84
N LEU A 175 -10.83 15.08 -12.10
CA LEU A 175 -9.84 15.47 -11.09
C LEU A 175 -10.46 16.34 -9.99
N ALA A 176 -11.35 17.27 -10.34
CA ALA A 176 -12.07 18.06 -9.35
C ALA A 176 -13.01 17.19 -8.50
N ASP A 177 -13.79 16.29 -9.12
CA ASP A 177 -14.65 15.35 -8.38
C ASP A 177 -13.83 14.43 -7.46
N MET A 178 -12.62 14.03 -7.89
CA MET A 178 -11.66 13.32 -7.05
C MET A 178 -11.21 14.16 -5.85
N VAL A 179 -10.82 15.42 -6.06
CA VAL A 179 -10.46 16.35 -4.98
C VAL A 179 -11.60 16.52 -3.98
N PHE A 180 -12.83 16.74 -4.45
CA PHE A 180 -14.00 16.85 -3.57
C PHE A 180 -14.20 15.59 -2.72
N LYS A 181 -14.00 14.41 -3.30
CA LYS A 181 -14.09 13.16 -2.57
C LYS A 181 -13.05 13.08 -1.44
N TYR A 182 -11.81 13.48 -1.69
CA TYR A 182 -10.78 13.57 -0.63
C TYR A 182 -11.17 14.61 0.43
N LEU A 183 -11.69 15.77 0.05
CA LEU A 183 -12.13 16.79 1.01
C LEU A 183 -13.28 16.32 1.90
N GLU A 184 -14.20 15.53 1.36
CA GLU A 184 -15.29 14.89 2.12
C GLU A 184 -14.76 13.76 3.03
N GLU A 185 -13.89 12.90 2.51
CA GLU A 185 -13.28 11.79 3.24
C GLU A 185 -12.47 12.28 4.45
N PHE A 186 -11.68 13.34 4.27
CA PHE A 186 -10.89 13.98 5.31
C PHE A 186 -11.64 15.06 6.09
N GLN A 187 -12.92 15.31 5.75
CA GLN A 187 -13.82 16.24 6.45
C GLN A 187 -13.25 17.66 6.57
N CYS A 188 -12.55 18.14 5.55
CA CYS A 188 -11.84 19.41 5.54
C CYS A 188 -12.29 20.36 4.41
N GLY A 189 -13.35 20.00 3.66
CA GLY A 189 -13.82 20.77 2.52
C GLY A 189 -14.13 22.24 2.81
N ASN A 190 -14.67 22.58 3.98
CA ASN A 190 -14.98 23.95 4.39
C ASN A 190 -13.75 24.81 4.73
N LYS A 191 -12.57 24.21 4.80
CA LYS A 191 -11.29 24.86 5.15
C LYS A 191 -10.37 25.05 3.95
N LEU A 192 -10.78 24.62 2.77
CA LEU A 192 -9.95 24.64 1.57
C LEU A 192 -9.63 26.07 1.12
N VAL A 193 -8.34 26.34 0.94
CA VAL A 193 -7.80 27.55 0.33
C VAL A 193 -7.06 27.16 -0.96
N ALA A 194 -7.41 27.75 -2.10
CA ALA A 194 -6.56 27.66 -3.30
C ALA A 194 -5.66 28.88 -3.41
N GLN A 195 -4.47 28.67 -3.97
CA GLN A 195 -3.58 29.74 -4.39
C GLN A 195 -4.13 30.46 -5.63
N HIS A 196 -5.15 31.29 -5.42
CA HIS A 196 -5.36 32.51 -6.21
C HIS A 196 -6.08 33.50 -5.29
N ASP A 197 -5.36 34.56 -4.90
CA ASP A 197 -5.79 35.68 -4.05
C ASP A 197 -6.24 35.39 -2.60
N GLY A 198 -5.72 34.33 -1.97
CA GLY A 198 -5.80 34.18 -0.50
C GLY A 198 -7.22 34.08 0.08
N ALA A 199 -8.23 33.87 -0.78
CA ALA A 199 -9.61 33.66 -0.37
C ALA A 199 -9.87 32.14 -0.27
N ALA A 200 -10.36 31.70 0.89
CA ALA A 200 -10.86 30.34 1.06
C ALA A 200 -12.01 30.08 0.07
N ILE A 201 -11.91 29.02 -0.73
CA ILE A 201 -12.86 28.73 -1.82
C ILE A 201 -14.23 28.32 -1.25
N MET A 202 -14.20 27.62 -0.11
CA MET A 202 -15.37 26.95 0.47
C MET A 202 -15.84 27.58 1.79
N SER A 203 -15.17 28.62 2.29
CA SER A 203 -15.56 29.30 3.54
C SER A 203 -16.40 30.56 3.32
N GLY A 204 -16.93 30.77 2.11
CA GLY A 204 -17.75 31.94 1.73
C GLY A 204 -19.02 31.57 0.95
N GLU A 205 -19.90 32.55 0.68
CA GLU A 205 -21.14 32.46 -0.11
C GLU A 205 -20.92 32.16 -1.62
N VAL A 206 -19.92 31.36 -1.95
CA VAL A 206 -19.54 31.08 -3.33
C VAL A 206 -20.30 29.84 -3.79
N SER A 207 -21.18 30.01 -4.77
CA SER A 207 -21.97 28.93 -5.37
C SER A 207 -21.10 27.71 -5.73
N GLY A 208 -21.62 26.49 -5.52
CA GLY A 208 -20.86 25.24 -5.71
C GLY A 208 -20.26 25.06 -7.12
N LEU A 209 -20.80 25.75 -8.13
CA LEU A 209 -20.23 25.76 -9.48
C LEU A 209 -18.95 26.60 -9.57
N GLN A 210 -18.91 27.76 -8.91
CA GLN A 210 -17.75 28.66 -8.93
C GLN A 210 -16.60 28.11 -8.08
N ALA A 211 -16.92 27.39 -6.99
CA ALA A 211 -15.93 26.61 -6.24
C ALA A 211 -15.34 25.47 -7.08
N ARG A 212 -16.19 24.71 -7.81
CA ARG A 212 -15.76 23.65 -8.74
C ARG A 212 -14.84 24.19 -9.83
N VAL A 213 -15.18 25.31 -10.47
CA VAL A 213 -14.37 25.92 -11.54
C VAL A 213 -13.00 26.38 -11.02
N ARG A 214 -12.92 27.00 -9.84
CA ARG A 214 -11.63 27.42 -9.26
C ARG A 214 -10.73 26.25 -8.87
N ILE A 215 -11.30 25.16 -8.36
CA ILE A 215 -10.54 23.94 -8.06
C ILE A 215 -10.05 23.29 -9.35
N ILE A 216 -10.88 23.25 -10.40
CA ILE A 216 -10.48 22.81 -11.74
C ILE A 216 -9.27 23.61 -12.23
N ASP A 217 -9.34 24.94 -12.20
CA ASP A 217 -8.25 25.80 -12.68
C ASP A 217 -6.97 25.61 -11.85
N HIS A 218 -7.10 25.41 -10.53
CA HIS A 218 -5.97 25.15 -9.64
C HIS A 218 -5.30 23.80 -9.92
N VAL A 219 -6.08 22.71 -10.03
CA VAL A 219 -5.54 21.36 -10.29
C VAL A 219 -4.90 21.30 -11.68
N VAL A 220 -5.53 21.90 -12.69
CA VAL A 220 -4.96 22.01 -14.04
C VAL A 220 -3.68 22.86 -14.04
N GLY A 221 -3.60 23.90 -13.21
CA GLY A 221 -2.40 24.72 -13.05
C GLY A 221 -1.24 23.99 -12.35
N GLN A 222 -1.53 23.23 -11.29
CA GLN A 222 -0.53 22.46 -10.52
C GLN A 222 0.07 21.32 -11.34
N MET A 223 -0.73 20.58 -12.12
CA MET A 223 -0.22 19.51 -13.00
C MET A 223 0.75 20.01 -14.09
N ASN A 224 0.79 21.31 -14.37
CA ASN A 224 1.70 21.88 -15.37
C ASN A 224 3.05 22.34 -14.77
N VAL A 225 3.25 22.26 -13.44
CA VAL A 225 4.45 22.79 -12.77
C VAL A 225 4.94 21.86 -11.62
N GLN A 226 6.13 21.26 -11.82
CA GLN A 226 7.02 20.57 -10.84
C GLN A 226 6.64 19.11 -10.48
N PHE A 227 7.50 18.08 -10.55
CA PHE A 227 8.81 17.92 -9.87
C PHE A 227 9.91 17.17 -10.67
N SER A 228 11.18 17.47 -10.34
CA SER A 228 12.42 16.83 -10.83
C SER A 228 12.95 15.75 -9.86
N ALA A 229 12.11 14.80 -9.46
CA ALA A 229 12.48 13.73 -8.51
C ALA A 229 12.26 12.30 -9.02
N MET A 230 11.88 12.11 -10.29
CA MET A 230 11.56 10.79 -10.85
C MET A 230 12.56 10.25 -11.88
N ASP A 231 13.80 10.77 -11.91
CA ASP A 231 14.84 10.31 -12.85
C ASP A 231 15.15 8.80 -12.75
N HIS A 232 14.78 8.14 -11.65
CA HIS A 232 14.99 6.70 -11.42
C HIS A 232 13.84 5.80 -11.94
N LEU A 233 12.75 6.38 -12.45
CA LEU A 233 11.56 5.67 -12.97
C LEU A 233 11.37 5.86 -14.49
N GLY A 234 12.29 6.55 -15.18
CA GLY A 234 12.24 6.78 -16.63
C GLY A 234 12.19 5.48 -17.47
N PHE A 235 12.61 4.35 -16.89
CA PHE A 235 12.55 3.03 -17.53
C PHE A 235 11.14 2.50 -17.79
N LEU A 236 10.11 3.05 -17.14
CA LEU A 236 8.74 2.58 -17.30
C LEU A 236 8.19 2.84 -18.70
N SER A 237 8.71 3.89 -19.34
CA SER A 237 8.44 4.21 -20.73
C SER A 237 8.77 3.03 -21.67
N LEU A 238 9.71 2.15 -21.31
CA LEU A 238 10.10 0.98 -22.13
C LEU A 238 8.94 0.03 -22.46
N THR A 239 7.85 0.07 -21.71
CA THR A 239 6.67 -0.78 -21.99
C THR A 239 5.39 0.05 -22.11
N ASP A 240 5.53 1.35 -22.36
CA ASP A 240 4.47 2.34 -22.57
C ASP A 240 3.79 2.18 -23.93
N GLY A 241 2.51 1.79 -23.94
CA GLY A 241 1.74 1.56 -25.17
C GLY A 241 1.62 2.80 -26.07
N ASP A 242 1.54 3.98 -25.46
CA ASP A 242 1.36 5.25 -26.17
C ASP A 242 2.69 5.75 -26.76
N VAL A 243 3.81 5.41 -26.13
CA VAL A 243 5.15 5.86 -26.56
C VAL A 243 5.90 4.80 -27.38
N ILE A 244 5.57 3.50 -27.26
CA ILE A 244 6.14 2.38 -28.05
C ILE A 244 6.18 2.66 -29.57
N PRO A 245 5.15 3.26 -30.21
CA PRO A 245 5.20 3.55 -31.65
C PRO A 245 6.38 4.44 -32.05
N THR A 246 6.93 5.23 -31.13
CA THR A 246 8.11 6.08 -31.37
C THR A 246 9.42 5.29 -31.29
N TYR A 247 9.44 4.16 -30.57
CA TYR A 247 10.64 3.38 -30.30
C TYR A 247 11.05 2.43 -31.43
N THR A 248 10.12 2.13 -32.34
CA THR A 248 10.44 1.42 -33.60
C THR A 248 11.49 2.17 -34.42
N ARG A 249 11.54 3.51 -34.30
CA ARG A 249 12.50 4.36 -35.04
C ARG A 249 13.74 4.72 -34.21
N LYS A 250 13.61 4.86 -32.89
CA LYS A 250 14.70 5.24 -32.00
C LYS A 250 14.58 4.52 -30.67
N PHE A 251 15.53 3.64 -30.37
CA PHE A 251 15.54 2.93 -29.10
C PHE A 251 15.68 3.92 -27.91
N PRO A 252 14.85 3.80 -26.87
CA PRO A 252 14.86 4.69 -25.70
C PRO A 252 16.04 4.40 -24.77
N GLN A 253 17.23 4.86 -25.15
CA GLN A 253 18.49 4.55 -24.46
C GLN A 253 18.56 5.13 -23.04
N GLU A 254 17.97 6.29 -22.79
CA GLU A 254 17.94 6.93 -21.46
C GLU A 254 17.08 6.13 -20.48
N ALA A 255 15.87 5.75 -20.88
CA ALA A 255 14.98 4.88 -20.12
C ALA A 255 15.61 3.50 -19.85
N PHE A 256 16.30 2.93 -20.85
CA PHE A 256 17.01 1.67 -20.70
C PHE A 256 18.17 1.77 -19.70
N ASN A 257 18.98 2.82 -19.79
CA ASN A 257 20.08 3.04 -18.84
C ASN A 257 19.55 3.26 -17.42
N CYS A 258 18.43 3.97 -17.28
CA CYS A 258 17.73 4.12 -16.01
C CYS A 258 17.35 2.76 -15.41
N LEU A 259 16.81 1.83 -16.20
CA LEU A 259 16.46 0.48 -15.73
C LEU A 259 17.66 -0.27 -15.19
N ILE A 260 18.73 -0.32 -16.00
CA ILE A 260 19.92 -1.13 -15.70
C ILE A 260 20.70 -0.54 -14.53
N ASN A 261 20.65 0.78 -14.34
CA ASN A 261 21.26 1.42 -13.17
C ASN A 261 20.47 1.11 -11.88
N SER A 262 19.13 1.12 -11.95
CA SER A 262 18.27 0.88 -10.77
C SER A 262 18.09 -0.61 -10.44
N TYR A 263 18.13 -1.50 -11.43
CA TYR A 263 17.80 -2.93 -11.30
C TYR A 263 18.87 -3.85 -11.90
N ARG A 264 20.15 -3.46 -11.81
CA ARG A 264 21.29 -4.16 -12.42
C ARG A 264 21.31 -5.66 -12.18
N GLU A 265 20.96 -6.10 -10.97
CA GLU A 265 21.00 -7.51 -10.57
C GLU A 265 19.74 -8.30 -10.97
N HIS A 266 18.69 -7.61 -11.44
CA HIS A 266 17.41 -8.22 -11.78
C HIS A 266 17.26 -8.56 -13.27
N PHE A 267 17.98 -7.83 -14.13
CA PHE A 267 17.86 -7.95 -15.58
C PHE A 267 19.18 -8.35 -16.24
N ASP A 268 19.10 -9.28 -17.19
CA ASP A 268 20.16 -9.43 -18.18
C ASP A 268 20.02 -8.29 -19.20
N ALA A 269 20.88 -7.29 -19.10
CA ALA A 269 20.83 -6.09 -19.94
C ALA A 269 20.93 -6.40 -21.45
N VAL A 270 21.74 -7.39 -21.83
CA VAL A 270 21.94 -7.73 -23.24
C VAL A 270 20.70 -8.44 -23.77
N CYS A 271 20.20 -9.42 -23.01
CA CYS A 271 19.01 -10.16 -23.37
C CYS A 271 17.78 -9.24 -23.43
N LEU A 272 17.56 -8.42 -22.40
CA LEU A 272 16.44 -7.49 -22.34
C LEU A 272 16.45 -6.48 -23.49
N LYS A 273 17.61 -5.93 -23.85
CA LYS A 273 17.70 -4.99 -24.97
C LYS A 273 17.30 -5.65 -26.30
N ASN A 274 17.73 -6.88 -26.53
CA ASN A 274 17.37 -7.65 -27.73
C ASN A 274 15.87 -7.99 -27.76
N GLU A 275 15.31 -8.39 -26.62
CA GLU A 275 13.88 -8.66 -26.47
C GLU A 275 13.05 -7.39 -26.75
N LEU A 276 13.42 -6.24 -26.18
CA LEU A 276 12.73 -4.96 -26.40
C LEU A 276 12.79 -4.49 -27.85
N ILE A 277 13.95 -4.59 -28.51
CA ILE A 277 14.09 -4.26 -29.94
C ILE A 277 13.16 -5.16 -30.79
N THR A 278 13.18 -6.45 -30.51
CA THR A 278 12.33 -7.43 -31.23
C THR A 278 10.85 -7.15 -31.00
N PHE A 279 10.49 -6.77 -29.77
CA PHE A 279 9.12 -6.41 -29.40
C PHE A 279 8.65 -5.13 -30.10
N TYR A 280 9.45 -4.05 -30.11
CA TYR A 280 9.10 -2.78 -30.77
C TYR A 280 9.02 -2.88 -32.30
N ALA A 281 9.72 -3.84 -32.90
CA ALA A 281 9.71 -4.07 -34.34
C ALA A 281 8.48 -4.82 -34.85
N ARG A 282 7.69 -5.45 -33.96
CA ARG A 282 6.52 -6.25 -34.35
C ARG A 282 5.22 -5.51 -34.05
N ASP A 283 4.33 -5.43 -35.02
CA ASP A 283 2.99 -4.84 -34.87
C ASP A 283 1.98 -5.82 -34.23
N GLU A 284 2.38 -7.06 -34.01
CA GLU A 284 1.48 -8.12 -33.54
C GLU A 284 1.20 -8.09 -32.03
N PHE A 285 1.96 -7.31 -31.26
CA PHE A 285 1.79 -7.21 -29.81
C PHE A 285 0.87 -6.05 -29.43
N PRO A 286 0.02 -6.20 -28.40
CA PRO A 286 -0.85 -5.13 -27.95
C PRO A 286 -0.02 -3.96 -27.39
N ARG A 287 -0.16 -2.78 -28.00
CA ARG A 287 0.50 -1.53 -27.59
C ARG A 287 -0.41 -0.72 -26.68
N ARG A 288 -0.76 -1.31 -25.52
CA ARG A 288 -1.65 -0.67 -24.54
C ARG A 288 -1.00 -0.58 -23.17
N ASN A 289 -0.85 -1.71 -22.47
CA ASN A 289 -0.20 -1.73 -21.15
C ASN A 289 0.58 -3.04 -20.91
N ALA A 290 1.47 -3.04 -19.90
CA ALA A 290 2.30 -4.22 -19.60
C ALA A 290 1.51 -5.47 -19.21
N ALA A 291 0.34 -5.32 -18.59
CA ALA A 291 -0.49 -6.46 -18.22
C ALA A 291 -1.02 -7.15 -19.48
N GLU A 292 -1.47 -6.40 -20.48
CA GLU A 292 -1.90 -6.93 -21.78
C GLU A 292 -0.73 -7.47 -22.60
N ILE A 293 0.45 -6.82 -22.55
CA ILE A 293 1.68 -7.34 -23.17
C ILE A 293 2.02 -8.70 -22.55
N MET A 294 2.02 -8.80 -21.22
CA MET A 294 2.30 -10.05 -20.50
C MET A 294 1.25 -11.12 -20.80
N LEU A 295 -0.03 -10.76 -20.81
CA LEU A 295 -1.12 -11.68 -21.16
C LEU A 295 -0.96 -12.20 -22.59
N CYS A 296 -0.57 -11.34 -23.52
CA CYS A 296 -0.30 -11.70 -24.92
C CYS A 296 0.90 -12.66 -25.03
N LEU A 297 2.02 -12.35 -24.36
CA LEU A 297 3.21 -13.20 -24.34
C LEU A 297 2.92 -14.57 -23.74
N LYS A 298 2.10 -14.65 -22.68
CA LYS A 298 1.66 -15.91 -22.08
C LYS A 298 0.72 -16.68 -23.00
N LYS A 299 -0.30 -16.02 -23.56
CA LYS A 299 -1.29 -16.65 -24.47
C LYS A 299 -0.65 -17.20 -25.74
N ARG A 300 0.44 -16.58 -26.21
CA ARG A 300 1.19 -17.01 -27.40
C ARG A 300 2.37 -17.94 -27.08
N HIS A 301 2.52 -18.37 -25.83
CA HIS A 301 3.64 -19.19 -25.36
C HIS A 301 5.03 -18.58 -25.62
N LEU A 302 5.11 -17.24 -25.72
CA LEU A 302 6.33 -16.48 -25.96
C LEU A 302 7.06 -16.05 -24.68
N HIS A 303 6.48 -16.29 -23.51
CA HIS A 303 7.04 -15.94 -22.19
C HIS A 303 8.44 -16.53 -21.91
N ILE A 304 8.84 -17.61 -22.58
CA ILE A 304 10.19 -18.18 -22.49
C ILE A 304 11.18 -17.39 -23.36
N ALA A 305 10.75 -16.98 -24.56
CA ALA A 305 11.57 -16.22 -25.51
C ALA A 305 11.68 -14.73 -25.15
N PHE A 306 10.72 -14.22 -24.38
CA PHE A 306 10.66 -12.85 -23.87
C PHE A 306 10.74 -12.86 -22.33
N SER A 307 11.73 -13.56 -21.80
CA SER A 307 11.84 -13.83 -20.37
C SER A 307 12.13 -12.57 -19.56
N GLU A 308 13.00 -11.69 -20.08
CA GLU A 308 13.37 -10.43 -19.42
C GLU A 308 12.28 -9.37 -19.58
N LEU A 309 11.61 -9.32 -20.72
CA LEU A 309 10.42 -8.50 -20.94
C LEU A 309 9.26 -8.95 -20.05
N CYS A 310 9.13 -10.26 -19.79
CA CYS A 310 8.17 -10.76 -18.81
C CYS A 310 8.53 -10.37 -17.37
N LYS A 311 9.83 -10.34 -16.99
CA LYS A 311 10.27 -9.78 -15.70
C LYS A 311 9.95 -8.30 -15.61
N LEU A 312 10.21 -7.54 -16.68
CA LEU A 312 9.92 -6.11 -16.76
C LEU A 312 8.42 -5.84 -16.62
N CYS A 313 7.57 -6.62 -17.29
CA CYS A 313 6.11 -6.53 -17.13
C CYS A 313 5.63 -7.05 -15.76
N GLY A 314 6.39 -7.98 -15.14
CA GLY A 314 6.13 -8.58 -13.83
C GLY A 314 6.34 -7.59 -12.69
N LEU A 315 7.42 -6.82 -12.77
CA LEU A 315 7.70 -5.68 -11.90
C LEU A 315 6.55 -4.64 -11.93
N ARG A 316 5.80 -4.57 -13.04
CA ARG A 316 4.64 -3.68 -13.25
C ARG A 316 3.29 -4.22 -12.74
N SER A 317 3.13 -5.53 -12.56
CA SER A 317 1.79 -6.16 -12.38
C SER A 317 1.45 -6.57 -10.94
N THR A 318 2.35 -6.40 -9.97
CA THR A 318 2.21 -7.00 -8.61
C THR A 318 1.70 -6.06 -7.52
N THR A 319 1.39 -4.80 -7.82
CA THR A 319 1.03 -3.84 -6.78
C THR A 319 -0.38 -3.30 -6.99
N ARG A 320 -1.34 -3.74 -6.16
CA ARG A 320 -2.68 -3.16 -6.12
C ARG A 320 -2.59 -1.74 -5.54
N GLU A 321 -3.32 -0.77 -6.10
CA GLU A 321 -3.37 0.66 -5.69
C GLU A 321 -3.39 0.87 -4.17
N GLN A 322 -4.19 0.09 -3.43
CA GLN A 322 -4.28 0.17 -1.96
C GLN A 322 -3.00 -0.28 -1.24
N ARG A 323 -2.30 -1.28 -1.78
CA ARG A 323 -1.03 -1.76 -1.23
C ARG A 323 0.10 -0.79 -1.56
N LEU A 324 0.13 -0.25 -2.79
CA LEU A 324 1.05 0.81 -3.20
C LEU A 324 0.92 2.02 -2.29
N SER A 325 -0.31 2.51 -2.15
CA SER A 325 -0.61 3.65 -1.28
C SER A 325 -0.17 3.36 0.15
N GLY A 326 -0.46 2.16 0.69
CA GLY A 326 -0.04 1.82 2.03
C GLY A 326 1.48 1.77 2.20
N LEU A 327 2.21 1.09 1.31
CA LEU A 327 3.68 1.04 1.39
C LEU A 327 4.32 2.42 1.20
N ALA A 328 3.81 3.22 0.25
CA ALA A 328 4.29 4.59 0.04
C ALA A 328 4.02 5.46 1.26
N LEU A 329 2.85 5.34 1.89
CA LEU A 329 2.51 6.05 3.11
C LEU A 329 3.45 5.66 4.26
N LEU A 330 3.78 4.36 4.38
CA LEU A 330 4.76 3.93 5.38
C LEU A 330 6.18 4.48 5.14
N SER A 331 6.56 4.62 3.87
CA SER A 331 7.87 5.14 3.48
C SER A 331 7.96 6.67 3.52
N ILE A 332 6.89 7.38 3.20
CA ILE A 332 6.88 8.85 3.18
C ILE A 332 6.66 9.38 4.60
N GLU A 333 5.67 8.83 5.33
CA GLU A 333 5.26 9.33 6.64
C GLU A 333 6.01 8.73 7.82
N LYS A 334 7.34 8.60 7.68
CA LYS A 334 8.22 8.00 8.70
C LYS A 334 8.11 8.71 10.06
N GLY A 335 7.98 10.03 10.03
CA GLY A 335 7.85 10.86 11.23
C GLY A 335 6.57 10.58 12.00
N ILE A 336 5.45 10.37 11.30
CA ILE A 336 4.17 10.02 11.93
C ILE A 336 4.25 8.63 12.56
N ILE A 337 4.83 7.65 11.86
CA ILE A 337 5.00 6.30 12.42
C ILE A 337 5.78 6.35 13.72
N GLN A 338 6.87 7.12 13.77
CA GLN A 338 7.65 7.25 14.99
C GLN A 338 6.84 7.89 16.13
N LYS A 339 6.13 9.00 15.87
CA LYS A 339 5.23 9.63 16.85
C LYS A 339 4.12 8.68 17.34
N LEU A 340 3.59 7.84 16.46
CA LEU A 340 2.58 6.85 16.81
C LEU A 340 3.17 5.74 17.68
N GLN A 341 4.33 5.19 17.32
CA GLN A 341 5.01 4.15 18.10
C GLN A 341 5.41 4.64 19.50
N GLU A 342 5.71 5.93 19.67
CA GLU A 342 5.98 6.56 20.98
C GLU A 342 4.77 6.49 21.94
N LYS A 343 3.55 6.32 21.43
CA LYS A 343 2.34 6.10 22.25
C LYS A 343 2.25 4.69 22.85
N GLY A 344 3.22 3.81 22.56
CA GLY A 344 3.29 2.48 23.14
C GLY A 344 2.06 1.63 22.81
N SER A 345 1.40 1.09 23.84
CA SER A 345 0.29 0.13 23.67
C SER A 345 -0.87 0.67 22.85
N GLU A 346 -1.18 1.97 22.96
CA GLU A 346 -2.30 2.58 22.24
C GLU A 346 -2.18 2.41 20.72
N PHE A 347 -0.96 2.54 20.17
CA PHE A 347 -0.72 2.35 18.75
C PHE A 347 -0.98 0.91 18.33
N TYR A 348 -0.40 -0.05 19.06
CA TYR A 348 -0.59 -1.47 18.74
C TYR A 348 -2.05 -1.87 18.86
N ASP A 349 -2.75 -1.42 19.90
CA ASP A 349 -4.15 -1.77 20.12
C ASP A 349 -5.04 -1.16 19.02
N ALA A 350 -4.74 0.05 18.54
CA ALA A 350 -5.42 0.66 17.40
C ALA A 350 -5.18 -0.12 16.09
N VAL A 351 -3.92 -0.47 15.79
CA VAL A 351 -3.58 -1.25 14.59
C VAL A 351 -4.22 -2.63 14.63
N ILE A 352 -4.18 -3.31 15.78
CA ILE A 352 -4.81 -4.63 15.97
C ILE A 352 -6.33 -4.50 15.81
N SER A 353 -6.95 -3.48 16.40
CA SER A 353 -8.38 -3.21 16.23
C SER A 353 -8.75 -3.09 14.75
N GLU A 354 -7.99 -2.30 13.98
CA GLU A 354 -8.21 -2.16 12.55
C GLU A 354 -7.97 -3.47 11.78
N PHE A 355 -6.95 -4.23 12.17
CA PHE A 355 -6.66 -5.55 11.60
C PHE A 355 -7.81 -6.54 11.82
N THR A 356 -8.46 -6.52 12.99
CA THR A 356 -9.57 -7.44 13.34
C THR A 356 -10.88 -7.16 12.62
N LYS A 357 -11.07 -5.95 12.05
CA LYS A 357 -12.29 -5.59 11.28
C LYS A 357 -12.43 -6.41 9.99
N LYS A 358 -11.36 -7.05 9.53
CA LYS A 358 -11.36 -7.83 8.29
C LYS A 358 -12.09 -9.16 8.47
N THR A 359 -12.93 -9.50 7.49
CA THR A 359 -13.93 -10.59 7.57
C THR A 359 -13.33 -11.98 7.84
N HIS A 360 -12.05 -12.19 7.58
CA HIS A 360 -11.30 -13.44 7.77
C HIS A 360 -10.44 -13.48 9.04
N ARG A 361 -10.71 -12.61 10.04
CA ARG A 361 -9.92 -12.49 11.29
C ARG A 361 -10.67 -12.85 12.58
N LEU A 362 -11.60 -13.81 12.49
CA LEU A 362 -12.38 -14.30 13.62
C LEU A 362 -11.52 -14.83 14.78
N ASP A 363 -10.28 -15.21 14.53
CA ASP A 363 -9.28 -15.69 15.49
C ASP A 363 -8.68 -14.60 16.39
N PHE A 364 -8.98 -13.32 16.13
CA PHE A 364 -8.61 -12.18 16.98
C PHE A 364 -9.80 -11.56 17.73
N GLN A 365 -10.99 -12.15 17.61
CA GLN A 365 -12.20 -11.67 18.28
C GLN A 365 -12.44 -12.41 19.60
N PHE A 366 -12.36 -11.65 20.70
CA PHE A 366 -12.78 -12.08 22.02
C PHE A 366 -14.25 -12.49 22.00
N ARG A 367 -14.58 -13.55 22.76
CA ARG A 367 -15.96 -14.05 22.92
C ARG A 367 -16.47 -13.84 24.32
#